data_AF-A0AAE1KPN6-F1
#
_entry.id   AF-A0AAE1KPN6-F1
#
_cell.length_a   1.000
_cell.length_b   1.000
_cell.length_c   1.000
_cell.angle_alpha   90.00
_cell.angle_beta   90.00
_cell.angle_gamma   90.00
#
_symmetry.space_group_name_H-M   'P 1'
#
loop_
_entity.id
_entity.type
_entity.pdbx_description
1 polymer ?
#
loop_
_entity_poly.entity_id
_entity_poly.type
_entity_poly.pdbx_seq_one_letter_code
_entity_poly.pdbx_strand_id
1 'polypeptide(L)'
;MDVPHRPGHLVVNIGSLLAAISGGTLKATSHRIVDVCGERFSVPYFLEPRYDANINQCLPGGTPALCDDPGHKVYYGPWVFEKITKFAEYKRPHYSCW
;
A
#
# COMPACT_ATOMS: atom_id res chain seq x y z
N MET A 1 2.91 4.10 17.11
CA MET A 1 1.82 3.83 18.07
C MET A 1 1.23 2.48 17.74
N ASP A 2 0.69 1.80 18.74
CA ASP A 2 0.00 0.53 18.53
C ASP A 2 -1.44 0.75 18.08
N VAL A 3 -1.97 -0.22 17.33
CA VAL A 3 -3.37 -0.23 16.91
C VAL A 3 -4.09 -1.29 17.75
N PRO A 4 -4.93 -0.89 18.73
CA PRO A 4 -5.57 -1.84 19.62
C PRO A 4 -6.64 -2.65 18.89
N HIS A 5 -6.75 -3.93 19.22
CA HIS A 5 -7.87 -4.76 18.78
C HIS A 5 -9.19 -4.21 19.36
N ARG A 6 -10.20 -4.09 18.51
CA ARG A 6 -11.57 -3.72 18.89
C ARG A 6 -12.55 -4.68 18.22
N PRO A 7 -13.32 -5.48 18.98
CA PRO A 7 -14.32 -6.38 18.40
C PRO A 7 -15.30 -5.63 17.49
N GLY A 8 -15.67 -6.22 16.36
CA GLY A 8 -16.60 -5.63 15.39
C GLY A 8 -16.06 -4.44 14.59
N HIS A 9 -14.76 -4.14 14.68
CA HIS A 9 -14.15 -3.04 13.94
C HIS A 9 -13.17 -3.54 12.87
N LEU A 10 -12.99 -2.72 11.84
CA LEU A 10 -11.96 -2.90 10.83
C LEU A 10 -10.85 -1.88 11.03
N VAL A 11 -9.61 -2.33 10.91
CA VAL A 11 -8.45 -1.44 10.77
C VAL A 11 -8.30 -1.13 9.29
N VAL A 12 -8.41 0.15 8.93
CA VAL A 12 -8.27 0.62 7.55
C VAL A 12 -7.01 1.46 7.43
N ASN A 13 -6.23 1.23 6.38
CA ASN A 13 -5.05 2.00 6.05
C ASN A 13 -5.07 2.45 4.58
N ILE A 14 -4.17 3.38 4.25
CA ILE A 14 -4.04 3.96 2.92
C ILE A 14 -2.80 3.37 2.26
N GLY A 15 -2.99 2.78 1.07
CA GLY A 15 -1.92 2.26 0.24
C GLY A 15 -1.13 3.33 -0.50
N SER A 16 0.03 2.94 -1.02
CA SER A 16 0.93 3.85 -1.76
C SER A 16 0.28 4.47 -3.01
N LEU A 17 -0.63 3.75 -3.67
CA LEU A 17 -1.31 4.26 -4.86
C LEU A 17 -2.19 5.45 -4.52
N LEU A 18 -3.08 5.29 -3.52
CA LEU A 18 -3.99 6.34 -3.10
C LEU A 18 -3.23 7.56 -2.57
N ALA A 19 -2.12 7.33 -1.86
CA ALA A 19 -1.22 8.42 -1.46
C ALA A 19 -0.66 9.19 -2.66
N ALA A 20 -0.23 8.48 -3.71
CA ALA A 20 0.33 9.09 -4.91
C ALA A 20 -0.71 9.89 -5.73
N ILE A 21 -1.88 9.32 -6.01
CA ILE A 21 -2.94 10.01 -6.78
C ILE A 21 -3.62 11.15 -6.00
N SER A 22 -3.55 11.15 -4.67
CA SER A 22 -4.00 12.25 -3.81
C SER A 22 -2.98 13.38 -3.68
N GLY A 23 -1.81 13.24 -4.31
CA GLY A 23 -0.75 14.22 -4.21
C GLY A 23 -0.05 14.31 -2.87
N GLY A 24 -0.14 13.28 -2.05
CA GLY A 24 0.37 13.30 -0.68
C GLY A 24 -0.56 13.95 0.35
N THR A 25 -1.77 14.39 -0.06
CA THR A 25 -2.82 14.78 0.89
C THR A 25 -3.18 13.61 1.80
N LEU A 26 -3.26 12.42 1.22
CA LEU A 26 -3.35 11.16 1.94
C LEU A 26 -1.96 10.53 2.04
N LYS A 27 -1.62 10.00 3.22
CA LYS A 27 -0.30 9.42 3.49
C LYS A 27 -0.39 7.92 3.67
N ALA A 28 0.46 7.19 2.95
CA ALA A 28 0.70 5.78 3.19
C ALA A 28 1.65 5.63 4.38
N THR A 29 1.09 5.40 5.57
CA THR A 29 1.87 5.32 6.81
C THR A 29 2.62 4.00 6.94
N SER A 30 3.90 4.06 7.26
CA SER A 30 4.70 2.88 7.61
C SER A 30 4.11 2.15 8.81
N HIS A 31 3.95 0.84 8.69
CA HIS A 31 3.48 -0.03 9.75
C HIS A 31 4.29 -1.33 9.73
N ARG A 32 4.37 -1.99 10.89
CA ARG A 32 5.03 -3.29 11.05
C ARG A 32 4.24 -4.12 12.05
N ILE A 33 4.41 -5.43 11.97
CA ILE A 33 3.96 -6.35 13.01
C ILE A 33 5.17 -6.62 13.91
N VAL A 34 4.97 -6.52 15.22
CA VAL A 34 5.94 -6.96 16.22
C VAL A 34 5.47 -8.33 16.69
N ASP A 35 6.38 -9.31 16.73
CA ASP A 35 6.07 -10.61 17.29
C ASP A 35 5.81 -10.47 18.80
N VAL A 36 4.75 -11.10 19.29
CA VAL A 36 4.29 -11.00 20.68
C VAL A 36 4.32 -12.35 21.40
N CYS A 37 4.94 -13.38 20.80
CA CYS A 37 5.03 -14.73 21.35
C CYS A 37 3.66 -15.31 21.79
N GLY A 38 2.59 -14.89 21.13
CA GLY A 38 1.21 -15.27 21.40
C GLY A 38 0.37 -15.25 20.12
N GLU A 39 -0.83 -15.82 20.17
CA GLU A 39 -1.66 -15.96 18.98
C GLU A 39 -2.27 -14.62 18.55
N ARG A 40 -2.03 -14.26 17.29
CA ARG A 40 -2.66 -13.11 16.64
C ARG A 40 -3.06 -13.49 15.23
N PHE A 41 -4.37 -13.46 14.96
CA PHE A 41 -4.90 -13.70 13.63
C PHE A 41 -5.04 -12.40 12.85
N SER A 42 -4.81 -12.47 11.53
CA SER A 42 -4.93 -11.33 10.63
C SER A 42 -5.48 -11.81 9.29
N VAL A 43 -6.57 -11.20 8.83
CA VAL A 43 -7.21 -11.50 7.55
C VAL A 43 -7.24 -10.21 6.72
N PRO A 44 -6.13 -9.84 6.07
CA PRO A 44 -6.06 -8.60 5.31
C PRO A 44 -6.83 -8.72 3.99
N TYR A 45 -7.51 -7.64 3.61
CA TYR A 45 -8.08 -7.45 2.28
C TYR A 45 -7.50 -6.17 1.66
N PHE A 46 -7.05 -6.27 0.42
CA PHE A 46 -6.49 -5.15 -0.33
C PHE A 46 -7.45 -4.78 -1.45
N LEU A 47 -8.05 -3.59 -1.34
CA LEU A 47 -8.84 -3.01 -2.42
C LEU A 47 -7.91 -2.29 -3.38
N GLU A 48 -7.68 -2.90 -4.54
CA GLU A 48 -6.74 -2.43 -5.53
C GLU A 48 -7.40 -2.34 -6.92
N PRO A 49 -6.90 -1.49 -7.83
CA PRO A 49 -7.39 -1.43 -9.19
C PRO A 49 -7.19 -2.73 -9.97
N ARG A 50 -7.88 -2.82 -11.12
CA ARG A 50 -7.59 -3.84 -12.13
C ARG A 50 -6.17 -3.69 -12.66
N TYR A 51 -5.57 -4.79 -13.12
CA TYR A 51 -4.23 -4.82 -13.70
C TYR A 51 -4.03 -3.80 -14.83
N ASP A 52 -5.03 -3.65 -15.71
CA ASP A 52 -5.04 -2.75 -16.86
C ASP A 52 -5.56 -1.33 -16.55
N ALA A 53 -5.87 -1.03 -15.28
CA ALA A 53 -6.37 0.29 -14.91
C ALA A 53 -5.33 1.37 -15.18
N ASN A 54 -5.74 2.43 -15.87
CA ASN A 54 -4.94 3.64 -16.03
C ASN A 54 -4.95 4.42 -14.71
N ILE A 55 -3.77 4.57 -14.09
CA ILE A 55 -3.59 5.26 -12.81
C ILE A 55 -2.99 6.66 -12.95
N ASN A 56 -2.83 7.16 -14.18
CA ASN A 56 -2.51 8.56 -14.45
C ASN A 56 -3.78 9.42 -14.30
N GLN A 57 -4.36 9.42 -13.10
CA GLN A 57 -5.51 10.24 -12.74
C GLN A 57 -5.31 10.77 -11.32
N CYS A 58 -5.27 12.09 -11.18
CA CYS A 58 -5.19 12.75 -9.88
C CYS A 58 -6.59 12.94 -9.28
N LEU A 59 -6.69 12.74 -7.96
CA LEU A 59 -7.82 13.24 -7.19
C LEU A 59 -7.76 14.78 -7.14
N PRO A 60 -8.88 15.49 -6.90
CA PRO A 60 -8.86 16.93 -6.69
C PRO A 60 -7.85 17.33 -5.60
N GLY A 61 -6.87 18.18 -5.94
CA GLY A 61 -5.76 18.56 -5.05
C GLY A 61 -4.51 17.68 -5.15
N GLY A 62 -4.44 16.75 -6.11
CA GLY A 62 -3.28 15.90 -6.36
C GLY A 62 -2.04 16.66 -6.85
N THR A 63 -0.85 16.16 -6.50
CA THR A 63 0.46 16.68 -6.89
C THR A 63 1.01 15.84 -8.04
N PRO A 64 1.94 16.39 -8.82
CA PRO A 64 2.00 16.01 -10.22
C PRO A 64 2.77 14.74 -10.57
N ALA A 65 3.40 14.06 -9.60
CA ALA A 65 4.37 12.98 -9.89
C ALA A 65 3.81 11.76 -10.65
N LEU A 66 2.49 11.53 -10.66
CA LEU A 66 1.81 10.56 -11.52
C LEU A 66 0.93 11.20 -12.61
N CYS A 67 0.78 12.52 -12.57
CA CYS A 67 -0.27 13.29 -13.26
C CYS A 67 0.27 14.33 -14.24
N ASP A 68 1.61 14.47 -14.36
CA ASP A 68 2.26 15.54 -15.12
C ASP A 68 2.51 15.24 -16.60
N ASP A 69 2.24 14.02 -17.07
CA ASP A 69 2.45 13.68 -18.47
C ASP A 69 1.13 13.18 -19.12
N PRO A 70 0.41 14.07 -19.84
CA PRO A 70 -0.80 13.72 -20.58
C PRO A 70 -0.59 12.65 -21.66
N GLY A 71 0.65 12.44 -22.11
CA GLY A 71 1.02 11.45 -23.12
C GLY A 71 1.44 10.10 -22.54
N HIS A 72 1.80 10.03 -21.25
CA HIS A 72 2.32 8.82 -20.63
C HIS A 72 1.26 8.07 -19.83
N LYS A 73 0.76 6.97 -20.38
CA LYS A 73 -0.15 6.08 -19.64
C LYS A 73 0.63 5.24 -18.64
N VAL A 74 0.31 5.38 -17.36
CA VAL A 74 0.80 4.48 -16.31
C VAL A 74 -0.30 3.47 -16.00
N TYR A 75 -0.02 2.19 -16.19
CA TYR A 75 -0.95 1.11 -15.84
C TYR A 75 -0.64 0.56 -14.45
N TYR A 76 -1.69 0.23 -13.71
CA TYR A 76 -1.58 -0.27 -12.34
C TYR A 76 -0.73 -1.53 -12.22
N GLY A 77 -0.92 -2.49 -13.13
CA GLY A 77 -0.23 -3.79 -13.11
C GLY A 77 1.29 -3.65 -13.07
N PRO A 78 1.94 -3.11 -14.11
CA PRO A 78 3.39 -2.89 -14.10
C PRO A 78 3.87 -2.08 -12.89
N TRP A 79 3.11 -1.06 -12.50
CA TRP A 79 3.44 -0.19 -11.36
C TRP A 79 3.46 -0.96 -10.02
N VAL A 80 2.46 -1.81 -9.76
CA VAL A 80 2.38 -2.57 -8.52
C VAL A 80 3.44 -3.68 -8.47
N PHE A 81 3.75 -4.31 -9.60
CA PHE A 81 4.83 -5.29 -9.69
C PHE A 81 6.20 -4.69 -9.34
N GLU A 82 6.51 -3.50 -9.84
CA GLU A 82 7.75 -2.79 -9.50
C GLU A 82 7.83 -2.43 -8.00
N LYS A 83 6.68 -2.17 -7.36
CA LYS A 83 6.59 -1.84 -5.93
C LYS A 83 6.76 -3.07 -5.05
N ILE A 84 6.00 -4.14 -5.33
CA ILE A 84 5.97 -5.35 -4.49
C ILE A 84 7.34 -6.03 -4.47
N THR A 85 8.06 -6.04 -5.58
CA THR A 85 9.42 -6.63 -5.66
C THR A 85 10.45 -5.93 -4.75
N LYS A 86 10.15 -4.72 -4.26
CA LYS A 86 11.02 -3.97 -3.35
C LYS A 86 10.73 -4.25 -1.87
N PHE A 87 9.70 -5.03 -1.54
CA PHE A 87 9.36 -5.36 -0.14
C PHE A 87 10.46 -6.16 0.55
N ALA A 88 10.50 -6.06 1.88
CA ALA A 88 11.56 -6.66 2.69
C ALA A 88 11.54 -8.19 2.62
N GLU A 89 10.35 -8.76 2.46
CA GLU A 89 10.08 -10.19 2.29
C GLU A 89 10.79 -10.78 1.06
N TYR A 90 10.93 -10.00 -0.02
CA TYR A 90 11.63 -10.44 -1.23
C TYR A 90 13.15 -10.19 -1.20
N LYS A 91 13.68 -9.64 -0.09
CA LYS A 91 15.10 -9.25 0.04
C LYS A 91 15.91 -10.15 0.98
N ARG A 92 15.32 -11.13 1.66
CA ARG A 92 16.05 -11.96 2.66
C ARG A 92 15.68 -13.45 2.58
N PRO A 93 16.66 -14.38 2.68
CA PRO A 93 16.40 -15.78 2.94
C PRO A 93 16.12 -16.00 4.44
N HIS A 94 15.05 -16.75 4.71
CA HIS A 94 14.59 -17.38 5.96
C HIS A 94 15.40 -17.16 7.24
N TYR A 95 14.75 -16.71 8.33
CA TYR A 95 15.08 -17.15 9.70
C TYR A 95 13.85 -17.20 10.62
N SER A 96 14.02 -17.99 11.67
CA SER A 96 13.12 -18.61 12.65
C SER A 96 12.37 -17.68 13.60
N CYS A 97 11.45 -18.29 14.38
CA CYS A 97 10.72 -17.71 15.51
C CYS A 97 11.62 -16.85 16.41
N TRP A 98 11.16 -15.64 16.74
CA TRP A 98 11.79 -14.73 17.70
C TRP A 98 11.07 -14.79 19.04
#